data_AF-A0A067MKA8-F1
#
_entry.id   AF-A0A067MKA8-F1
#
_cell.length_a   1.000
_cell.length_b   1.000
_cell.length_c   1.000
_cell.angle_alpha   90.00
_cell.angle_beta   90.00
_cell.angle_gamma   90.00
#
_symmetry.space_group_name_H-M   'P 1'
#
loop_
_entity.id
_entity.type
_entity.pdbx_description
1 polymer ?
#
loop_
_entity_poly.entity_id
_entity_poly.type
_entity_poly.pdbx_seq_one_letter_code
_entity_poly.pdbx_strand_id
1 'polypeptide(L)'
;MTLQPVFPEGRFRLRAVTTSDPDPGIGGVFATGGDPFHVVTTAPHSPPFADRQTWDIVKNKDEDTYKIYYAGQTPHPKEGLHYASLDAGAPIVLGSPKDFTFELWPGTDVYVIRPVGAPPGPDTVVGVTEHPGQLTQTLVVGRLFPGTPTQPKEVRPAWKLYRA
;
A
#
# COMPACT_ATOMS: atom_id res chain seq x y z
N MET A 1 -17.28 -11.72 22.65
CA MET A 1 -17.04 -10.41 22.01
C MET A 1 -15.59 -10.38 21.58
N THR A 2 -15.32 -10.55 20.29
CA THR A 2 -13.96 -10.38 19.74
C THR A 2 -13.73 -8.90 19.52
N LEU A 3 -12.85 -8.30 20.34
CA LEU A 3 -12.34 -6.95 20.10
C LEU A 3 -11.68 -6.96 18.72
N GLN A 4 -12.28 -6.29 17.74
CA GLN A 4 -11.58 -6.00 16.49
C GLN A 4 -10.32 -5.21 16.86
N PRO A 5 -9.13 -5.62 16.40
CA PRO A 5 -7.92 -4.83 16.63
C PRO A 5 -8.14 -3.44 16.04
N VAL A 6 -7.92 -2.41 16.86
CA VAL A 6 -8.00 -1.01 16.43
C VAL A 6 -6.96 -0.81 15.33
N PHE A 7 -7.41 -0.49 14.13
CA PHE A 7 -6.52 -0.21 13.01
C PHE A 7 -5.66 1.04 13.32
N PRO A 8 -4.35 1.02 13.05
CA PRO A 8 -3.47 2.09 13.50
C PRO A 8 -3.59 3.31 12.56
N GLU A 9 -4.33 4.33 12.99
CA GLU A 9 -4.32 5.67 12.37
C GLU A 9 -3.05 6.45 12.71
N GLY A 10 -2.67 7.41 11.86
CA GLY A 10 -1.56 8.34 12.07
C GLY A 10 -0.46 8.24 11.01
N ARG A 11 0.75 8.63 11.39
CA ARG A 11 1.87 8.81 10.45
C ARG A 11 2.76 7.57 10.37
N PHE A 12 3.02 7.09 9.15
CA PHE A 12 3.76 5.86 8.90
C PHE A 12 4.67 5.93 7.68
N ARG A 13 5.61 4.99 7.63
CA ARG A 13 6.32 4.53 6.44
C ARG A 13 5.79 3.14 6.10
N LEU A 14 5.46 2.94 4.82
CA LEU A 14 4.84 1.69 4.34
C LEU A 14 5.91 0.86 3.64
N ARG A 15 6.37 -0.23 4.27
CA ARG A 15 7.36 -1.15 3.69
C ARG A 15 6.65 -2.22 2.86
N ALA A 16 7.07 -2.39 1.60
CA ALA A 16 6.57 -3.46 0.76
C ALA A 16 7.10 -4.81 1.24
N VAL A 17 6.20 -5.75 1.49
CA VAL A 17 6.47 -7.13 1.93
C VAL A 17 5.45 -8.08 1.29
N THR A 18 5.48 -9.36 1.65
CA THR A 18 4.46 -10.32 1.20
C THR A 18 3.87 -11.06 2.39
N THR A 19 2.71 -11.68 2.21
CA THR A 19 2.10 -12.49 3.28
C THR A 19 2.86 -13.77 3.59
N SER A 20 3.70 -14.28 2.68
CA SER A 20 4.60 -15.41 2.93
C SER A 20 5.92 -15.02 3.57
N ASP A 21 6.34 -13.78 3.37
CA ASP A 21 7.56 -13.21 3.93
C ASP A 21 7.25 -11.81 4.50
N PRO A 22 6.58 -11.74 5.67
CA PRO A 22 6.14 -10.48 6.28
C PRO A 22 7.30 -9.68 6.88
N ASP A 23 8.47 -10.29 7.07
CA ASP A 23 9.67 -9.63 7.58
C ASP A 23 10.95 -10.15 6.90
N PRO A 24 11.27 -9.66 5.68
CA PRO A 24 12.42 -10.13 4.90
C PRO A 24 13.80 -9.71 5.50
N GLY A 25 13.84 -9.23 6.75
CA GLY A 25 15.07 -8.82 7.44
C GLY A 25 15.41 -7.33 7.26
N ILE A 26 16.70 -6.98 7.30
CA ILE A 26 17.18 -5.59 7.20
C ILE A 26 17.10 -5.10 5.75
N GLY A 27 16.62 -3.86 5.56
CA GLY A 27 16.51 -3.22 4.25
C GLY A 27 15.08 -3.25 3.71
N GLY A 28 14.94 -3.54 2.42
CA GLY A 28 13.66 -3.47 1.71
C GLY A 28 13.31 -2.08 1.21
N VAL A 29 12.13 -1.97 0.60
CA VAL A 29 11.69 -0.76 -0.08
C VAL A 29 10.38 -0.26 0.50
N PHE A 30 10.22 1.06 0.48
CA PHE A 30 9.09 1.77 1.09
C PHE A 30 8.34 2.55 0.04
N ALA A 31 7.01 2.64 0.17
CA ALA A 31 6.20 3.51 -0.66
C ALA A 31 6.75 4.94 -0.58
N THR A 32 7.09 5.50 -1.74
CA THR A 32 7.83 6.75 -1.90
C THR A 32 7.07 7.65 -2.86
N GLY A 33 6.66 8.81 -2.36
CA GLY A 33 6.00 9.84 -3.16
C GLY A 33 6.99 10.52 -4.12
N GLY A 34 6.44 11.14 -5.15
CA GLY A 34 7.17 11.96 -6.11
C GLY A 34 6.56 13.36 -6.19
N ASP A 35 6.61 13.96 -7.38
CA ASP A 35 5.89 15.20 -7.66
C ASP A 35 4.36 14.93 -7.74
N PRO A 36 3.52 15.98 -7.66
CA PRO A 36 2.08 15.83 -7.83
C PRO A 36 1.71 15.11 -9.13
N PHE A 37 0.66 14.28 -9.08
CA PHE A 37 0.18 13.49 -10.23
C PHE A 37 1.15 12.44 -10.77
N HIS A 38 2.33 12.28 -10.16
CA HIS A 38 3.26 11.22 -10.53
C HIS A 38 2.93 9.91 -9.84
N VAL A 39 3.42 8.83 -10.46
CA VAL A 39 3.33 7.47 -9.96
C VAL A 39 4.05 7.37 -8.61
N VAL A 40 3.40 6.69 -7.65
CA VAL A 40 4.03 6.34 -6.38
C VAL A 40 4.95 5.15 -6.63
N THR A 41 6.20 5.28 -6.22
CA THR A 41 7.23 4.26 -6.43
C THR A 41 7.65 3.65 -5.10
N THR A 42 8.60 2.73 -5.12
CA THR A 42 9.28 2.26 -3.93
C THR A 42 10.76 2.63 -3.97
N ALA A 43 11.31 3.00 -2.82
CA ALA A 43 12.76 3.24 -2.68
C ALA A 43 13.26 2.68 -1.33
N PRO A 44 14.56 2.37 -1.19
CA PRO A 44 15.13 2.01 0.09
C PRO A 44 15.03 3.18 1.08
N HIS A 45 14.95 2.87 2.38
CA HIS A 45 14.95 3.90 3.41
C HIS A 45 16.36 4.47 3.61
N SER A 46 16.67 5.52 2.86
CA SER A 46 17.98 6.19 2.88
C SER A 46 17.79 7.71 2.76
N PRO A 47 18.79 8.54 3.15
CA PRO A 47 18.65 10.00 3.19
C PRO A 47 18.05 10.65 1.93
N PRO A 48 18.34 10.21 0.70
CA PRO A 48 17.74 10.80 -0.51
C PRO A 48 16.22 10.61 -0.67
N PHE A 49 15.60 9.69 0.06
CA PHE A 49 14.18 9.34 -0.09
C PHE A 49 13.38 9.44 1.21
N ALA A 50 14.05 9.59 2.36
CA ALA A 50 13.43 9.46 3.67
C ALA A 50 12.29 10.49 3.89
N ASP A 51 12.45 11.68 3.34
CA ASP A 51 11.47 12.77 3.36
C ASP A 51 10.23 12.48 2.49
N ARG A 52 10.32 11.55 1.55
CA ARG A 52 9.25 11.16 0.61
C ARG A 52 8.56 9.85 0.97
N GLN A 53 8.92 9.23 2.07
CA GLN A 53 8.43 7.91 2.49
C GLN A 53 7.40 7.96 3.61
N THR A 54 6.90 9.16 3.92
CA THR A 54 6.01 9.41 5.05
C THR A 54 4.59 9.64 4.58
N TRP A 55 3.64 8.93 5.20
CA TRP A 55 2.24 8.89 4.81
C TRP A 55 1.35 9.01 6.06
N ASP A 56 0.33 9.85 5.98
CA ASP A 56 -0.68 9.99 7.03
C ASP A 56 -1.90 9.10 6.68
N ILE A 57 -2.18 8.09 7.51
CA ILE A 57 -3.33 7.21 7.36
C ILE A 57 -4.45 7.69 8.28
N VAL A 58 -5.61 8.02 7.70
CA VAL A 58 -6.75 8.62 8.41
C VAL A 58 -8.01 7.82 8.16
N LYS A 59 -8.75 7.49 9.20
CA LYS A 59 -10.04 6.79 9.07
C LYS A 59 -11.14 7.74 8.58
N ASN A 60 -11.99 7.24 7.69
CA ASN A 60 -13.22 7.94 7.31
C ASN A 60 -14.25 7.85 8.44
N LYS A 61 -14.95 8.95 8.74
CA LYS A 61 -15.82 9.07 9.94
C LYS A 61 -16.96 8.05 9.98
N ASP A 62 -17.53 7.74 8.81
CA ASP A 62 -18.79 7.00 8.69
C ASP A 62 -18.60 5.59 8.10
N GLU A 63 -17.36 5.19 7.80
CA GLU A 63 -17.03 3.94 7.12
C GLU A 63 -15.80 3.29 7.74
N ASP A 64 -15.67 1.95 7.64
CA ASP A 64 -14.43 1.25 8.03
C ASP A 64 -13.40 1.28 6.89
N THR A 65 -13.22 2.47 6.31
CA THR A 65 -12.33 2.77 5.20
C THR A 65 -11.36 3.89 5.59
N TYR A 66 -10.23 3.96 4.90
CA TYR A 66 -9.11 4.82 5.24
C TYR A 66 -8.57 5.53 4.02
N LYS A 67 -8.08 6.74 4.22
CA LYS A 67 -7.32 7.49 3.21
C LYS A 67 -5.85 7.53 3.60
N ILE A 68 -4.97 7.39 2.61
CA ILE A 68 -3.53 7.38 2.79
C ILE A 68 -2.99 8.65 2.11
N TYR A 69 -2.75 9.68 2.91
CA TYR A 69 -2.26 10.99 2.47
C TYR A 69 -0.74 10.99 2.39
N TYR A 70 -0.21 11.69 1.39
CA TYR A 70 1.22 11.95 1.32
C TYR A 70 1.59 13.02 2.35
N ALA A 71 2.57 12.71 3.19
CA ALA A 71 3.03 13.57 4.28
C ALA A 71 4.52 13.95 4.14
N GLY A 72 5.06 13.84 2.91
CA GLY A 72 6.41 14.31 2.58
C GLY A 72 6.50 15.84 2.50
N GLN A 73 7.70 16.35 2.21
CA GLN A 73 7.94 17.79 2.22
C GLN A 73 7.03 18.55 1.24
N THR A 74 6.32 19.54 1.79
CA THR A 74 5.46 20.51 1.10
C THR A 74 6.25 21.43 0.14
N PRO A 75 5.62 22.03 -0.89
CA PRO A 75 4.18 22.24 -1.06
C PRO A 75 3.57 21.25 -2.05
N HIS A 76 2.94 20.20 -1.53
CA HIS A 76 2.01 19.40 -2.30
C HIS A 76 0.58 19.74 -1.85
N PRO A 77 -0.42 19.73 -2.75
CA PRO A 77 -1.82 19.70 -2.35
C PRO A 77 -2.05 18.52 -1.37
N LYS A 78 -3.19 18.46 -0.66
CA LYS A 78 -3.54 17.31 0.20
C LYS A 78 -3.82 16.05 -0.64
N GLU A 79 -2.78 15.55 -1.28
CA GLU A 79 -2.76 14.39 -2.14
C GLU A 79 -2.47 13.15 -1.33
N GLY A 80 -2.74 12.01 -1.94
CA GLY A 80 -2.53 10.70 -1.35
C GLY A 80 -2.59 9.64 -2.43
N LEU A 81 -2.65 8.38 -1.99
CA LEU A 81 -2.77 7.27 -2.92
C LEU A 81 -4.08 7.39 -3.71
N HIS A 82 -3.93 7.44 -5.03
CA HIS A 82 -5.02 7.54 -5.99
C HIS A 82 -4.88 6.46 -7.06
N TYR A 83 -6.01 5.94 -7.52
CA TYR A 83 -6.08 5.05 -8.67
C TYR A 83 -7.20 5.53 -9.61
N ALA A 84 -6.90 5.57 -10.90
CA ALA A 84 -7.87 5.94 -11.94
C ALA A 84 -8.74 4.75 -12.37
N SER A 85 -8.17 3.53 -12.28
CA SER A 85 -8.85 2.27 -12.58
C SER A 85 -8.48 1.21 -11.54
N LEU A 86 -9.30 0.17 -11.45
CA LEU A 86 -9.10 -1.02 -10.62
C LEU A 86 -8.62 -2.23 -11.42
N ASP A 87 -8.20 -2.00 -12.66
CA ASP A 87 -7.61 -3.02 -13.55
C ASP A 87 -6.23 -3.45 -13.05
N ALA A 88 -5.85 -4.69 -13.35
CA ALA A 88 -4.53 -5.22 -13.00
C ALA A 88 -3.41 -4.39 -13.65
N GLY A 89 -2.43 -3.98 -12.85
CA GLY A 89 -1.30 -3.16 -13.29
C GLY A 89 -1.58 -1.66 -13.37
N ALA A 90 -2.81 -1.21 -13.08
CA ALA A 90 -3.10 0.22 -13.03
C ALA A 90 -2.22 0.90 -11.96
N PRO A 91 -1.51 2.00 -12.27
CA PRO A 91 -0.60 2.61 -11.33
C PRO A 91 -1.35 3.31 -10.19
N ILE A 92 -0.76 3.24 -8.99
CA ILE A 92 -1.11 4.14 -7.90
C ILE A 92 -0.31 5.43 -8.09
N VAL A 93 -1.00 6.56 -8.14
CA VAL A 93 -0.42 7.88 -8.34
C VAL A 93 -0.68 8.77 -7.12
N LEU A 94 0.08 9.86 -6.99
CA LEU A 94 -0.27 10.96 -6.10
C LEU A 94 -1.43 11.74 -6.72
N GLY A 95 -2.54 11.84 -6.01
CA GLY A 95 -3.70 12.60 -6.48
C GLY A 95 -4.73 12.77 -5.37
N SER A 96 -5.98 13.08 -5.73
CA SER A 96 -7.07 13.13 -4.76
C SER A 96 -7.23 11.76 -4.07
N PRO A 97 -6.98 11.64 -2.75
CA PRO A 97 -6.89 10.34 -2.09
C PRO A 97 -8.18 9.54 -2.23
N LYS A 98 -8.04 8.27 -2.63
CA LYS A 98 -9.13 7.29 -2.68
C LYS A 98 -9.21 6.52 -1.36
N ASP A 99 -10.30 5.78 -1.21
CA ASP A 99 -10.57 5.00 -0.01
C ASP A 99 -10.01 3.59 -0.15
N PHE A 100 -9.45 3.10 0.95
CA PHE A 100 -8.85 1.79 1.05
C PHE A 100 -9.38 1.06 2.30
N THR A 101 -9.41 -0.26 2.26
CA THR A 101 -9.52 -1.09 3.45
C THR A 101 -8.18 -1.72 3.77
N PHE A 102 -7.99 -2.06 5.04
CA PHE A 102 -6.80 -2.73 5.52
C PHE A 102 -7.20 -4.02 6.22
N GLU A 103 -6.64 -5.14 5.79
CA GLU A 103 -6.80 -6.41 6.46
C GLU A 103 -5.48 -6.80 7.12
N LEU A 104 -5.48 -6.96 8.45
CA LEU A 104 -4.34 -7.54 9.15
C LEU A 104 -4.20 -9.00 8.76
N TRP A 105 -3.03 -9.38 8.23
CA TRP A 105 -2.83 -10.76 7.82
C TRP A 105 -2.65 -11.68 9.05
N PRO A 106 -3.40 -12.80 9.16
CA PRO A 106 -3.42 -13.61 10.37
C PRO A 106 -2.04 -14.08 10.84
N GLY A 107 -1.76 -13.88 12.13
CA GLY A 107 -0.50 -14.30 12.75
C GLY A 107 0.72 -13.43 12.41
N THR A 108 0.51 -12.25 11.81
CA THR A 108 1.56 -11.30 11.43
C THR A 108 1.24 -9.88 11.92
N ASP A 109 2.12 -8.93 11.59
CA ASP A 109 1.95 -7.49 11.79
C ASP A 109 1.85 -6.70 10.46
N VAL A 110 1.52 -7.38 9.36
CA VAL A 110 1.45 -6.79 8.02
C VAL A 110 0.02 -6.69 7.54
N TYR A 111 -0.26 -5.68 6.73
CA TYR A 111 -1.59 -5.39 6.22
C TYR A 111 -1.67 -5.61 4.73
N VAL A 112 -2.73 -6.28 4.27
CA VAL A 112 -3.13 -6.24 2.87
C VAL A 112 -3.99 -5.00 2.67
N ILE A 113 -3.55 -4.10 1.79
CA ILE A 113 -4.25 -2.85 1.48
C ILE A 113 -5.12 -3.09 0.24
N ARG A 114 -6.41 -2.76 0.32
CA ARG A 114 -7.36 -2.98 -0.79
C ARG A 114 -8.04 -1.69 -1.22
N PRO A 115 -8.04 -1.35 -2.51
CA PRO A 115 -8.89 -0.31 -3.05
C PRO A 115 -10.38 -0.58 -2.80
N VAL A 116 -11.14 0.44 -2.39
CA VAL A 116 -12.60 0.36 -2.28
C VAL A 116 -13.25 0.44 -3.66
N GLY A 117 -14.35 -0.30 -3.86
CA GLY A 117 -15.10 -0.32 -5.12
C GLY A 117 -14.64 -1.37 -6.13
N ALA A 118 -13.77 -2.30 -5.71
CA ALA A 118 -13.38 -3.45 -6.53
C ALA A 118 -14.60 -4.28 -6.98
N PRO A 119 -14.71 -4.63 -8.27
CA PRO A 119 -15.79 -5.49 -8.73
C PRO A 119 -15.61 -6.90 -8.15
N PRO A 120 -16.71 -7.66 -7.98
CA PRO A 120 -16.64 -9.06 -7.56
C PRO A 120 -15.68 -9.87 -8.44
N GLY A 121 -14.99 -10.84 -7.85
CA GLY A 121 -14.06 -11.71 -8.56
C GLY A 121 -12.68 -11.76 -7.87
N PRO A 122 -11.56 -11.67 -8.62
CA PRO A 122 -10.23 -11.74 -8.04
C PRO A 122 -10.00 -10.63 -7.02
N ASP A 123 -9.23 -10.94 -5.98
CA ASP A 123 -8.92 -10.02 -4.90
C ASP A 123 -8.11 -8.84 -5.44
N THR A 124 -8.56 -7.62 -5.17
CA THR A 124 -7.90 -6.39 -5.62
C THR A 124 -7.10 -5.79 -4.48
N VAL A 125 -5.77 -5.72 -4.67
CA VAL A 125 -4.84 -5.30 -3.63
C VAL A 125 -3.88 -4.22 -4.15
N VAL A 126 -3.28 -3.45 -3.26
CA VAL A 126 -2.15 -2.58 -3.59
C VAL A 126 -0.86 -3.39 -3.50
N GLY A 127 -0.16 -3.53 -4.62
CA GLY A 127 1.10 -4.24 -4.71
C GLY A 127 2.18 -3.38 -5.35
N VAL A 128 3.27 -4.04 -5.74
CA VAL A 128 4.39 -3.44 -6.45
C VAL A 128 4.66 -4.24 -7.72
N THR A 129 5.07 -3.56 -8.78
CA THR A 129 5.55 -4.20 -10.01
C THR A 129 6.95 -3.70 -10.33
N GLU A 130 7.79 -4.61 -10.80
CA GLU A 130 9.11 -4.28 -11.33
C GLU A 130 8.98 -3.86 -12.79
N HIS A 131 9.75 -2.86 -13.19
CA HIS A 131 9.92 -2.50 -14.59
C HIS A 131 11.34 -2.85 -15.04
N PRO A 132 11.50 -3.56 -16.17
CA PRO A 132 12.83 -3.85 -16.71
C PRO A 132 13.66 -2.58 -16.87
N GLY A 133 14.84 -2.54 -16.25
CA GLY A 133 15.75 -1.40 -16.33
C GLY A 133 15.49 -0.26 -15.33
N GLN A 134 14.54 -0.41 -14.39
CA GLN A 134 14.35 0.54 -13.29
C GLN A 134 14.78 -0.07 -11.95
N LEU A 135 15.45 0.74 -11.13
CA LEU A 135 15.87 0.37 -9.77
C LEU A 135 14.72 0.47 -8.75
N THR A 136 13.65 1.17 -9.11
CA THR A 136 12.47 1.40 -8.28
C THR A 136 11.31 0.58 -8.81
N GLN A 137 10.51 0.03 -7.90
CA GLN A 137 9.23 -0.61 -8.25
C GLN A 137 8.12 0.43 -8.26
N THR A 138 7.09 0.19 -9.06
CA THR A 138 5.89 1.04 -9.12
C THR A 138 4.80 0.44 -8.25
N LEU A 139 4.12 1.26 -7.45
CA LEU A 139 2.89 0.80 -6.78
C LEU A 139 1.78 0.65 -7.81
N VAL A 140 1.10 -0.49 -7.78
CA VAL A 140 0.03 -0.82 -8.73
C VAL A 140 -1.15 -1.47 -8.04
N VAL A 141 -2.28 -1.44 -8.72
CA VAL A 141 -3.42 -2.32 -8.44
C VAL A 141 -3.08 -3.73 -8.90
N GLY A 142 -2.97 -4.67 -7.97
CA GLY A 142 -2.87 -6.10 -8.24
C GLY A 142 -4.25 -6.76 -8.26
N ARG A 143 -4.46 -7.70 -9.19
CA ARG A 143 -5.65 -8.58 -9.23
C ARG A 143 -5.19 -10.02 -9.03
N LEU A 144 -5.61 -10.61 -7.93
CA LEU A 144 -5.16 -11.89 -7.40
C LEU A 144 -6.27 -12.92 -7.55
N PHE A 145 -6.06 -13.92 -8.39
CA PHE A 145 -7.05 -14.96 -8.67
C PHE A 145 -6.92 -16.08 -7.65
N PRO A 146 -8.03 -16.48 -7.00
CA PRO A 146 -7.98 -17.48 -5.93
C PRO A 146 -7.17 -18.70 -6.35
N GLY A 147 -6.24 -19.09 -5.49
CA GLY A 147 -5.41 -20.27 -5.69
C GLY A 147 -6.27 -21.52 -5.92
N THR A 148 -5.77 -22.44 -6.74
CA THR A 148 -6.40 -23.75 -6.87
C THR A 148 -6.17 -24.59 -5.60
N PRO A 149 -6.96 -25.64 -5.35
CA PRO A 149 -6.74 -26.56 -4.22
C PRO A 149 -5.33 -27.19 -4.19
N THR A 150 -4.62 -27.17 -5.32
CA THR A 150 -3.23 -27.64 -5.47
C THR A 150 -2.17 -26.57 -5.17
N GLN A 151 -2.54 -25.31 -4.96
CA GLN A 151 -1.66 -24.20 -4.56
C GLN A 151 -2.32 -23.37 -3.43
N PRO A 152 -2.37 -23.88 -2.19
CA PRO A 152 -3.31 -23.42 -1.17
C PRO A 152 -2.91 -22.14 -0.40
N LYS A 153 -1.85 -21.43 -0.79
CA LYS A 153 -1.49 -20.15 -0.17
C LYS A 153 -1.12 -19.14 -1.24
N GLU A 154 -2.12 -18.34 -1.62
CA GLU A 154 -1.90 -17.20 -2.49
C GLU A 154 -1.04 -16.18 -1.74
N VAL A 155 0.23 -16.08 -2.13
CA VAL A 155 1.14 -15.04 -1.65
C VAL A 155 0.54 -13.71 -2.10
N ARG A 156 0.17 -12.86 -1.14
CA ARG A 156 -0.38 -11.53 -1.42
C ARG A 156 0.71 -10.48 -1.16
N PRO A 157 0.78 -9.41 -1.98
CA PRO A 157 1.44 -8.18 -1.57
C PRO A 157 0.85 -7.70 -0.25
N ALA A 158 1.72 -7.30 0.67
CA ALA A 158 1.35 -6.77 1.97
C ALA A 158 2.27 -5.60 2.33
N TRP A 159 1.88 -4.86 3.37
CA TRP A 159 2.57 -3.65 3.79
C TRP A 159 2.79 -3.68 5.29
N LYS A 160 4.06 -3.59 5.70
CA LYS A 160 4.43 -3.41 7.10
C LYS A 160 4.48 -1.93 7.43
N LEU A 161 3.78 -1.52 8.48
CA LEU A 161 3.63 -0.12 8.85
C LEU A 161 4.62 0.24 9.97
N TYR A 162 5.55 1.15 9.69
CA TYR A 162 6.48 1.68 10.67
C TYR A 162 6.05 3.10 11.05
N ARG A 163 5.88 3.40 12.34
CA ARG A 163 5.59 4.77 12.79
C ARG A 163 6.71 5.72 12.34
N ALA A 164 6.32 6.86 11.76
CA ALA A 164 7.28 7.83 11.19
C ALA A 164 7.65 8.95 12.16
#